data_AF-A0A2D9HU19-F1
#
_entry.id   AF-A0A2D9HU19-F1
#
_cell.length_a   1.000
_cell.length_b   1.000
_cell.length_c   1.000
_cell.angle_alpha   90.00
_cell.angle_beta   90.00
_cell.angle_gamma   90.00
#
_symmetry.space_group_name_H-M   'P 1'
#
loop_
_entity.id
_entity.type
_entity.pdbx_description
1 polymer ?
#
loop_
_entity_poly.entity_id
_entity_poly.type
_entity_poly.pdbx_seq_one_letter_code
_entity_poly.pdbx_strand_id
1 'polypeptide(L)'
;MNSNLQQESVMTVTGPITAEQIGFTLIHEHIFLSILADYLDTNRVLDDPDSAYVELMHYRNSGGVTLVDQTNRGLEQQPNAVREIAKKTGLNIILGCGWYREPFYDRSLYRSRTNDIADEMIKDLNQGIDDTGVRAGIIGELGAHETWVSPVEERVLRAGARAHLETGVTIATHGLFSPVGLKQLDILSEEGVNPQRVIVGHAHDYPYHEYHIEIAKRGAFISFDGMQDENQFLLQRDLLNIKKIVQAGFIHKLLLSHDVCVNSHYIMNDGFGYNFISSRLYSYLNEIGLNKEQFHQIMVENPRNALTGVS
;
A
#
# COMPACT_ATOMS: atom_id res chain seq x y z
N MET A 1 -13.84 11.42 21.37
CA MET A 1 -14.26 10.68 20.16
C MET A 1 -14.23 11.69 19.02
N ASN A 2 -13.13 11.75 18.26
CA ASN A 2 -12.98 12.73 17.18
C ASN A 2 -13.72 12.23 15.95
N SER A 3 -14.86 12.84 15.65
CA SER A 3 -15.68 12.60 14.46
C SER A 3 -15.03 13.07 13.14
N ASN A 4 -13.80 13.59 13.17
CA ASN A 4 -13.10 14.16 12.01
C ASN A 4 -12.21 13.16 11.25
N LEU A 5 -12.24 11.87 11.57
CA LEU A 5 -11.34 10.86 10.97
C LEU A 5 -11.99 10.00 9.87
N GLN A 6 -13.29 10.17 9.62
CA GLN A 6 -14.02 9.43 8.60
C GLN A 6 -14.06 10.22 7.30
N GLN A 7 -13.55 9.61 6.24
CA GLN A 7 -13.70 10.09 4.87
C GLN A 7 -14.94 9.45 4.25
N GLU A 8 -15.88 10.28 3.79
CA GLU A 8 -17.09 9.82 3.07
C GLU A 8 -16.75 9.27 1.67
N SER A 9 -15.57 9.61 1.15
CA SER A 9 -15.10 9.19 -0.17
C SER A 9 -13.58 9.02 -0.21
N VAL A 10 -13.09 8.15 -1.09
CA VAL A 10 -11.67 7.97 -1.39
C VAL A 10 -11.37 8.49 -2.79
N MET A 11 -10.26 9.20 -2.96
CA MET A 11 -9.85 9.71 -4.27
C MET A 11 -9.23 8.60 -5.12
N THR A 12 -9.78 8.36 -6.30
CA THR A 12 -9.15 7.56 -7.35
C THR A 12 -8.61 8.48 -8.45
N VAL A 13 -7.78 7.94 -9.33
CA VAL A 13 -7.25 8.68 -10.49
C VAL A 13 -8.32 9.17 -11.48
N THR A 14 -9.54 8.64 -11.41
CA THR A 14 -10.70 9.07 -12.22
C THR A 14 -11.72 9.92 -11.44
N GLY A 15 -11.50 10.14 -10.14
CA GLY A 15 -12.38 10.93 -9.27
C GLY A 15 -12.70 10.24 -7.93
N PRO A 16 -13.42 10.93 -7.03
CA PRO A 16 -13.80 10.35 -5.75
C PRO A 16 -14.82 9.21 -5.93
N ILE A 17 -14.68 8.16 -5.11
CA ILE A 17 -15.64 7.05 -4.97
C ILE A 17 -16.10 6.95 -3.51
N THR A 18 -17.32 6.48 -3.26
CA THR A 18 -17.81 6.24 -1.89
C THR A 18 -17.22 4.98 -1.28
N ALA A 19 -17.36 4.83 0.04
CA ALA A 19 -16.87 3.65 0.77
C ALA A 19 -17.43 2.32 0.22
N GLU A 20 -18.68 2.31 -0.24
CA GLU A 20 -19.37 1.14 -0.81
C GLU A 20 -18.82 0.74 -2.18
N GLN A 21 -18.22 1.69 -2.91
CA GLN A 21 -17.66 1.45 -4.24
C GLN A 21 -16.25 0.85 -4.19
N ILE A 22 -15.59 0.80 -3.03
CA ILE A 22 -14.24 0.27 -2.85
C ILE A 22 -14.19 -1.24 -3.14
N GLY A 23 -15.12 -2.02 -2.59
CA GLY A 23 -15.23 -3.46 -2.89
C GLY A 23 -13.94 -4.26 -2.62
N PHE A 24 -13.74 -5.33 -3.40
CA PHE A 24 -12.55 -6.19 -3.29
C PHE A 24 -11.30 -5.41 -3.69
N THR A 25 -10.33 -5.30 -2.77
CA THR A 25 -9.22 -4.35 -2.88
C THR A 25 -7.85 -4.99 -2.67
N LEU A 26 -6.90 -4.66 -3.54
CA LEU A 26 -5.46 -4.84 -3.30
C LEU A 26 -4.87 -3.53 -2.78
N ILE A 27 -4.29 -3.54 -1.57
CA ILE A 27 -3.89 -2.32 -0.86
C ILE A 27 -2.47 -1.82 -1.19
N HIS A 28 -1.66 -2.66 -1.84
CA HIS A 28 -0.27 -2.36 -2.14
C HIS A 28 0.15 -3.07 -3.42
N GLU A 29 0.20 -2.32 -4.52
CA GLU A 29 0.67 -2.79 -5.81
C GLU A 29 1.42 -1.66 -6.52
N HIS A 30 2.08 -1.97 -7.64
CA HIS A 30 2.66 -0.97 -8.53
C HIS A 30 2.24 -1.27 -9.98
N ILE A 31 1.81 -0.26 -10.73
CA ILE A 31 1.40 -0.43 -12.14
C ILE A 31 2.53 -0.03 -13.07
N PHE A 32 3.10 1.15 -12.83
CA PHE A 32 4.27 1.67 -13.51
C PHE A 32 5.30 2.06 -12.48
N LEU A 33 6.54 1.59 -12.63
CA LEU A 33 7.56 1.67 -11.59
C LEU A 33 8.95 1.53 -12.20
N SER A 34 9.93 2.23 -11.64
CA SER A 34 11.34 1.97 -11.85
C SER A 34 12.06 1.87 -10.50
N ILE A 35 12.62 0.69 -10.22
CA ILE A 35 13.47 0.44 -9.03
C ILE A 35 14.94 0.19 -9.41
N LEU A 36 15.40 0.79 -10.50
CA LEU A 36 16.77 0.64 -11.02
C LEU A 36 17.86 1.15 -10.06
N ALA A 37 17.51 2.03 -9.11
CA ALA A 37 18.46 2.51 -8.10
C ALA A 37 18.90 1.40 -7.13
N ASP A 38 18.14 0.31 -6.99
CA ASP A 38 18.56 -0.86 -6.23
C ASP A 38 19.56 -1.70 -7.01
N TYR A 39 19.20 -2.07 -8.24
CA TYR A 39 19.99 -2.90 -9.13
C TYR A 39 19.65 -2.59 -10.58
N LEU A 40 20.68 -2.49 -11.42
CA LEU A 40 20.53 -2.26 -12.87
C LEU A 40 20.11 -3.56 -13.56
N ASP A 41 18.80 -3.80 -13.60
CA ASP A 41 18.16 -4.99 -14.19
C ASP A 41 16.83 -4.59 -14.84
N THR A 42 16.58 -5.03 -16.08
CA THR A 42 15.32 -4.77 -16.79
C THR A 42 14.12 -5.41 -16.11
N ASN A 43 14.31 -6.43 -15.27
CA ASN A 43 13.22 -7.00 -14.46
C ASN A 43 12.60 -5.96 -13.50
N ARG A 44 13.31 -4.87 -13.18
CA ARG A 44 12.95 -3.84 -12.20
C ARG A 44 12.30 -2.59 -12.80
N VAL A 45 11.80 -2.71 -14.03
CA VAL A 45 11.12 -1.62 -14.73
C VAL A 45 9.77 -2.11 -15.23
N LEU A 46 8.69 -1.51 -14.73
CA LEU A 46 7.34 -1.69 -15.21
C LEU A 46 6.94 -0.42 -15.96
N ASP A 47 7.06 -0.40 -17.28
CA ASP A 47 6.83 0.81 -18.09
C ASP A 47 5.99 0.56 -19.35
N ASP A 48 5.60 -0.68 -19.63
CA ASP A 48 4.80 -1.03 -20.80
C ASP A 48 3.27 -1.00 -20.51
N PRO A 49 2.52 -0.05 -21.08
CA PRO A 49 1.09 0.08 -20.82
C PRO A 49 0.25 -1.10 -21.33
N ASP A 50 0.68 -1.78 -22.39
CA ASP A 50 -0.06 -2.92 -22.94
C ASP A 50 0.08 -4.13 -22.01
N SER A 51 1.29 -4.39 -21.50
CA SER A 51 1.52 -5.40 -20.47
C SER A 51 0.73 -5.11 -19.19
N ALA A 52 0.80 -3.87 -18.69
CA ALA A 52 0.05 -3.46 -17.50
C ALA A 52 -1.47 -3.65 -17.68
N TYR A 53 -2.01 -3.33 -18.86
CA TYR A 53 -3.43 -3.56 -19.17
C TYR A 53 -3.79 -5.05 -19.12
N VAL A 54 -3.00 -5.92 -19.76
CA VAL A 54 -3.26 -7.38 -19.76
C VAL A 54 -3.27 -7.94 -18.34
N GLU A 55 -2.25 -7.59 -17.54
CA GLU A 55 -2.10 -8.06 -16.17
C GLU A 55 -3.24 -7.60 -15.25
N LEU A 56 -3.63 -6.33 -15.33
CA LEU A 56 -4.73 -5.79 -14.55
C LEU A 56 -6.10 -6.34 -15.00
N MET A 57 -6.26 -6.71 -16.27
CA MET A 57 -7.47 -7.39 -16.73
C MET A 57 -7.61 -8.79 -16.13
N HIS A 58 -6.52 -9.49 -15.80
CA HIS A 58 -6.61 -10.75 -15.04
C HIS A 58 -7.18 -10.53 -13.63
N TYR A 59 -6.78 -9.44 -12.96
CA TYR A 59 -7.36 -9.05 -11.68
C TYR A 59 -8.84 -8.66 -11.81
N ARG A 60 -9.17 -7.78 -12.77
CA ARG A 60 -10.56 -7.37 -13.02
C ARG A 60 -11.48 -8.55 -13.32
N ASN A 61 -11.06 -9.46 -14.21
CA ASN A 61 -11.85 -10.61 -14.63
C ASN A 61 -12.01 -11.68 -13.54
N SER A 62 -11.16 -11.68 -12.53
CA SER A 62 -11.28 -12.55 -11.35
C SER A 62 -12.08 -11.93 -10.20
N GLY A 63 -12.73 -10.79 -10.43
CA GLY A 63 -13.62 -10.13 -9.46
C GLY A 63 -12.96 -8.95 -8.72
N GLY A 64 -11.75 -8.55 -9.09
CA GLY A 64 -11.10 -7.36 -8.59
C GLY A 64 -11.90 -6.08 -8.87
N VAL A 65 -11.87 -5.15 -7.91
CA VAL A 65 -12.61 -3.87 -7.99
C VAL A 65 -11.66 -2.69 -7.83
N THR A 66 -10.85 -2.69 -6.79
CA THR A 66 -9.96 -1.56 -6.45
C THR A 66 -8.52 -2.02 -6.26
N LEU A 67 -7.58 -1.20 -6.71
CA LEU A 67 -6.17 -1.39 -6.47
C LEU A 67 -5.55 -0.06 -6.00
N VAL A 68 -4.67 -0.14 -5.02
CA VAL A 68 -3.88 1.00 -4.54
C VAL A 68 -2.47 0.88 -5.11
N ASP A 69 -2.12 1.81 -5.99
CA ASP A 69 -0.79 1.95 -6.55
C ASP A 69 0.06 2.82 -5.61
N GLN A 70 1.04 2.22 -4.94
CA GLN A 70 1.88 2.89 -3.94
C GLN A 70 3.07 3.64 -4.57
N THR A 71 3.19 3.63 -5.91
CA THR A 71 4.25 4.30 -6.64
C THR A 71 4.19 5.81 -6.41
N ASN A 72 5.27 6.37 -5.84
CA ASN A 72 5.39 7.80 -5.52
C ASN A 72 6.71 8.40 -6.03
N ARG A 73 7.15 9.55 -5.51
CA ARG A 73 8.37 10.22 -5.99
C ARG A 73 9.62 9.38 -5.71
N GLY A 74 10.47 9.30 -6.72
CA GLY A 74 11.66 8.43 -6.76
C GLY A 74 11.41 7.14 -7.54
N LEU A 75 10.15 6.72 -7.67
CA LEU A 75 9.75 5.47 -8.33
C LEU A 75 9.25 5.65 -9.77
N GLU A 76 9.42 6.84 -10.34
CA GLU A 76 8.98 7.19 -11.71
C GLU A 76 7.46 7.08 -11.93
N GLN A 77 6.66 7.53 -10.95
CA GLN A 77 5.19 7.59 -11.03
C GLN A 77 4.67 8.18 -12.37
N GLN A 78 3.64 7.55 -12.95
CA GLN A 78 3.03 7.98 -14.22
C GLN A 78 1.52 8.26 -14.10
N PRO A 79 1.09 9.36 -13.44
CA PRO A 79 -0.33 9.56 -13.08
C PRO A 79 -1.30 9.55 -14.27
N ASN A 80 -0.89 10.11 -15.41
CA ASN A 80 -1.71 10.11 -16.63
C ASN A 80 -1.87 8.70 -17.21
N ALA A 81 -0.80 7.91 -17.27
CA ALA A 81 -0.85 6.54 -17.76
C ALA A 81 -1.74 5.67 -16.86
N VAL A 82 -1.58 5.79 -15.54
CA VAL A 82 -2.42 5.11 -14.55
C VAL A 82 -3.90 5.48 -14.74
N ARG A 83 -4.23 6.76 -14.96
CA ARG A 83 -5.61 7.20 -15.23
C ARG A 83 -6.19 6.58 -16.50
N GLU A 84 -5.40 6.48 -17.57
CA GLU A 84 -5.86 5.84 -18.81
C GLU A 84 -6.07 4.33 -18.63
N ILE A 85 -5.20 3.65 -17.88
CA ILE A 85 -5.36 2.25 -17.50
C ILE A 85 -6.63 2.04 -16.65
N ALA A 86 -6.90 2.91 -15.68
CA ALA A 86 -8.12 2.85 -14.87
C ALA A 86 -9.38 2.95 -15.73
N LYS A 87 -9.40 3.88 -16.70
CA LYS A 87 -10.52 4.01 -17.65
C LYS A 87 -10.70 2.78 -18.54
N LYS A 88 -9.60 2.22 -19.06
CA LYS A 88 -9.63 1.04 -19.94
C LYS A 88 -10.10 -0.22 -19.22
N THR A 89 -9.63 -0.45 -17.99
CA THR A 89 -9.93 -1.65 -17.20
C THR A 89 -11.26 -1.54 -16.43
N GLY A 90 -11.69 -0.32 -16.12
CA GLY A 90 -12.82 -0.06 -15.23
C GLY A 90 -12.53 -0.40 -13.76
N LEU A 91 -11.25 -0.55 -13.38
CA LEU A 91 -10.83 -0.66 -11.99
C LEU A 91 -10.83 0.72 -11.32
N ASN A 92 -11.14 0.76 -10.04
CA ASN A 92 -10.82 1.92 -9.21
C ASN A 92 -9.33 1.87 -8.88
N ILE A 93 -8.57 2.89 -9.27
CA ILE A 93 -7.14 2.95 -8.97
C ILE A 93 -6.86 4.16 -8.08
N ILE A 94 -6.38 3.89 -6.87
CA ILE A 94 -5.98 4.90 -5.89
C ILE A 94 -4.47 5.06 -6.01
N LEU A 95 -3.99 6.26 -6.30
CA LEU A 95 -2.56 6.52 -6.49
C LEU A 95 -1.93 7.14 -5.25
N GLY A 96 -0.72 6.69 -4.93
CA GLY A 96 0.12 7.21 -3.85
C GLY A 96 0.74 8.57 -4.15
N CYS A 97 1.20 9.22 -3.09
CA CYS A 97 2.06 10.39 -3.15
C CYS A 97 3.08 10.36 -2.00
N GLY A 98 4.01 11.30 -2.02
CA GLY A 98 5.12 11.36 -1.08
C GLY A 98 6.40 10.83 -1.70
N TRP A 99 7.27 10.27 -0.86
CA TRP A 99 8.59 9.77 -1.25
C TRP A 99 8.82 8.38 -0.67
N TYR A 100 9.50 7.54 -1.45
CA TYR A 100 9.86 6.18 -1.10
C TYR A 100 10.90 6.10 0.03
N ARG A 101 12.06 5.46 -0.18
CA ARG A 101 13.17 5.39 0.79
C ARG A 101 14.43 6.13 0.30
N GLU A 102 15.34 6.41 1.23
CA GLU A 102 16.46 7.35 1.04
C GLU A 102 17.28 7.19 -0.26
N PRO A 103 17.62 5.97 -0.74
CA PRO A 103 18.36 5.80 -2.00
C PRO A 103 17.69 6.40 -3.24
N PHE A 104 16.36 6.58 -3.20
CA PHE A 104 15.56 7.10 -4.31
C PHE A 104 15.29 8.60 -4.20
N TYR A 105 15.78 9.25 -3.15
CA TYR A 105 15.53 10.67 -2.93
C TYR A 105 16.40 11.54 -3.83
N ASP A 106 15.77 12.55 -4.44
CA ASP A 106 16.52 13.64 -5.04
C ASP A 106 17.35 14.38 -3.97
N ARG A 107 18.53 14.87 -4.36
CA ARG A 107 19.45 15.54 -3.43
C ARG A 107 18.85 16.80 -2.78
N SER A 108 17.87 17.44 -3.41
CA SER A 108 17.18 18.60 -2.84
C SER A 108 16.45 18.26 -1.53
N LEU A 109 15.94 17.05 -1.37
CA LEU A 109 15.17 16.62 -0.20
C LEU A 109 15.99 16.65 1.12
N TYR A 110 17.31 16.53 1.01
CA TYR A 110 18.23 16.67 2.14
C TYR A 110 18.26 18.08 2.72
N ARG A 111 17.80 19.08 1.95
CA ARG A 111 17.79 20.51 2.32
C ARG A 111 16.38 21.07 2.50
N SER A 112 15.35 20.35 2.09
CA SER A 112 13.95 20.76 2.25
C SER A 112 13.53 20.75 3.72
N ARG A 113 12.72 21.72 4.14
CA ARG A 113 12.12 21.72 5.48
C ARG A 113 10.93 20.77 5.48
N THR A 114 10.66 20.14 6.62
CA THR A 114 9.53 19.21 6.77
C THR A 114 8.18 19.79 6.33
N ASN A 115 7.93 21.08 6.56
CA ASN A 115 6.69 21.72 6.09
C ASN A 115 6.64 21.88 4.58
N ASP A 116 7.75 22.17 3.91
CA ASP A 116 7.77 22.29 2.45
C ASP A 116 7.45 20.92 1.80
N ILE A 117 7.99 19.83 2.37
CA ILE A 117 7.69 18.45 1.96
C ILE A 117 6.20 18.12 2.19
N ALA A 118 5.63 18.57 3.31
CA ALA A 118 4.22 18.35 3.62
C ALA A 118 3.31 19.12 2.65
N ASP A 119 3.64 20.38 2.35
CA ASP A 119 2.90 21.23 1.42
C ASP A 119 2.85 20.60 0.01
N GLU A 120 3.93 19.94 -0.43
CA GLU A 120 3.95 19.19 -1.69
C GLU A 120 2.99 18.00 -1.67
N MET A 121 2.99 17.17 -0.61
CA MET A 121 2.01 16.07 -0.48
C MET A 121 0.58 16.60 -0.43
N ILE A 122 0.32 17.69 0.32
CA ILE A 122 -1.00 18.32 0.40
C ILE A 122 -1.44 18.82 -0.97
N LYS A 123 -0.53 19.37 -1.78
CA LYS A 123 -0.81 19.78 -3.16
C LYS A 123 -1.20 18.58 -4.02
N ASP A 124 -0.46 17.47 -3.95
CA ASP A 124 -0.77 16.25 -4.71
C ASP A 124 -2.17 15.70 -4.39
N LEU A 125 -2.55 15.75 -3.11
CA LEU A 125 -3.84 15.27 -2.62
C LEU A 125 -5.00 16.19 -3.01
N ASN A 126 -4.82 17.52 -2.96
CA ASN A 126 -5.90 18.48 -3.16
C ASN A 126 -6.03 18.98 -4.61
N GLN A 127 -4.92 19.14 -5.32
CA GLN A 127 -4.85 19.80 -6.63
C GLN A 127 -4.43 18.82 -7.74
N GLY A 128 -3.50 17.91 -7.42
CA GLY A 128 -3.01 16.89 -8.34
C GLY A 128 -1.50 16.79 -8.33
N ILE A 129 -1.01 15.62 -8.72
CA ILE A 129 0.41 15.32 -8.85
C ILE A 129 0.97 16.08 -10.06
N ASP A 130 2.01 16.88 -9.80
CA ASP A 130 2.66 17.76 -10.78
C ASP A 130 1.62 18.63 -11.52
N ASP A 131 1.63 18.63 -12.85
CA ASP A 131 0.67 19.38 -13.69
C ASP A 131 -0.39 18.48 -14.35
N THR A 132 -0.59 17.26 -13.82
CA THR A 132 -1.46 16.25 -14.46
C THR A 132 -2.95 16.40 -14.14
N GLY A 133 -3.26 17.11 -13.04
CA GLY A 133 -4.60 17.17 -12.44
C GLY A 133 -5.11 15.85 -11.88
N VAL A 134 -4.27 14.80 -11.82
CA VAL A 134 -4.59 13.52 -11.17
C VAL A 134 -4.23 13.63 -9.71
N ARG A 135 -5.22 13.48 -8.82
CA ARG A 135 -5.00 13.57 -7.37
C ARG A 135 -4.64 12.22 -6.78
N ALA A 136 -3.72 12.24 -5.83
CA ALA A 136 -3.45 11.08 -4.99
C ALA A 136 -4.61 10.81 -4.03
N GLY A 137 -4.73 9.55 -3.59
CA GLY A 137 -5.72 9.12 -2.60
C GLY A 137 -5.14 8.38 -1.40
N ILE A 138 -3.81 8.24 -1.35
CA ILE A 138 -3.08 7.69 -0.20
C ILE A 138 -1.73 8.41 -0.06
N ILE A 139 -1.22 8.55 1.17
CA ILE A 139 0.13 9.06 1.45
C ILE A 139 1.02 7.84 1.61
N GLY A 140 1.83 7.54 0.60
CA GLY A 140 2.65 6.34 0.62
C GLY A 140 3.13 5.92 -0.77
N GLU A 141 4.02 4.93 -0.83
CA GLU A 141 4.64 4.28 0.33
C GLU A 141 5.78 5.11 0.95
N LEU A 142 5.69 5.46 2.23
CA LEU A 142 6.74 6.22 2.93
C LEU A 142 7.79 5.27 3.52
N GLY A 143 9.01 5.30 2.98
CA GLY A 143 10.00 4.26 3.23
C GLY A 143 11.04 4.56 4.29
N ALA A 144 11.53 3.47 4.89
CA ALA A 144 12.84 3.39 5.54
C ALA A 144 13.69 2.36 4.79
N HIS A 145 14.89 2.75 4.38
CA HIS A 145 15.79 1.86 3.64
C HIS A 145 16.41 0.79 4.52
N GLU A 146 16.81 1.19 5.73
CA GLU A 146 17.56 0.37 6.66
C GLU A 146 16.66 -0.14 7.79
N THR A 147 17.23 -0.94 8.69
CA THR A 147 16.54 -1.39 9.92
C THR A 147 16.29 -0.26 10.93
N TRP A 148 16.63 0.98 10.58
CA TRP A 148 16.40 2.22 11.30
C TRP A 148 15.90 3.31 10.35
N VAL A 149 15.32 4.37 10.90
CA VAL A 149 14.87 5.53 10.13
C VAL A 149 16.00 6.57 10.11
N SER A 150 16.43 6.99 8.92
CA SER A 150 17.45 8.04 8.81
C SER A 150 16.89 9.43 9.09
N PRO A 151 17.74 10.46 9.31
CA PRO A 151 17.25 11.82 9.56
C PRO A 151 16.45 12.43 8.40
N VAL A 152 16.69 12.05 7.15
CA VAL A 152 15.89 12.54 6.01
C VAL A 152 14.58 11.79 5.90
N GLU A 153 14.58 10.47 6.11
CA GLU A 153 13.37 9.64 6.14
C GLU A 153 12.44 10.04 7.29
N GLU A 154 12.99 10.36 8.47
CA GLU A 154 12.19 10.89 9.59
C GLU A 154 11.51 12.21 9.21
N ARG A 155 12.20 13.12 8.50
CA ARG A 155 11.57 14.35 8.01
C ARG A 155 10.44 14.06 7.03
N VAL A 156 10.60 13.08 6.14
CA VAL A 156 9.55 12.66 5.19
C VAL A 156 8.36 12.05 5.92
N LEU A 157 8.58 11.18 6.91
CA LEU A 157 7.52 10.60 7.74
C LEU A 157 6.74 11.68 8.50
N ARG A 158 7.45 12.65 9.11
CA ARG A 158 6.80 13.78 9.80
C ARG A 158 6.04 14.69 8.83
N ALA A 159 6.54 14.85 7.60
CA ALA A 159 5.80 15.56 6.55
C ALA A 159 4.52 14.83 6.16
N GLY A 160 4.59 13.50 5.98
CA GLY A 160 3.43 12.64 5.75
C GLY A 160 2.40 12.71 6.87
N ALA A 161 2.85 12.75 8.13
CA ALA A 161 1.98 12.98 9.28
C ALA A 161 1.23 14.32 9.19
N ARG A 162 1.91 15.41 8.82
CA ARG A 162 1.28 16.74 8.67
C ARG A 162 0.30 16.77 7.51
N ALA A 163 0.64 16.16 6.38
CA ALA A 163 -0.28 16.01 5.26
C ALA A 163 -1.52 15.20 5.65
N HIS A 164 -1.35 14.12 6.42
CA HIS A 164 -2.46 13.34 6.97
C HIS A 164 -3.35 14.18 7.89
N LEU A 165 -2.77 14.96 8.80
CA LEU A 165 -3.55 15.77 9.74
C LEU A 165 -4.36 16.87 9.04
N GLU A 166 -3.84 17.40 7.94
CA GLU A 166 -4.53 18.40 7.12
C GLU A 166 -5.65 17.79 6.25
N THR A 167 -5.42 16.59 5.69
CA THR A 167 -6.29 16.02 4.63
C THR A 167 -7.15 14.84 5.09
N GLY A 168 -6.80 14.22 6.21
CA GLY A 168 -7.39 12.99 6.72
C GLY A 168 -7.00 11.72 5.95
N VAL A 169 -6.17 11.82 4.90
CA VAL A 169 -5.81 10.70 4.00
C VAL A 169 -4.90 9.69 4.69
N THR A 170 -5.18 8.40 4.52
CA THR A 170 -4.41 7.29 5.12
C THR A 170 -2.93 7.32 4.74
N ILE A 171 -2.07 6.92 5.69
CA ILE A 171 -0.64 6.74 5.47
C ILE A 171 -0.32 5.26 5.28
N ALA A 172 0.48 4.92 4.28
CA ALA A 172 1.12 3.63 4.12
C ALA A 172 2.64 3.77 4.23
N THR A 173 3.28 2.90 5.01
CA THR A 173 4.73 2.92 5.23
C THR A 173 5.41 1.72 4.59
N HIS A 174 6.71 1.84 4.34
CA HIS A 174 7.56 0.81 3.77
C HIS A 174 8.76 0.53 4.67
N GLY A 175 9.07 -0.75 4.88
CA GLY A 175 10.28 -1.17 5.58
C GLY A 175 10.49 -2.67 5.45
N LEU A 176 11.67 -3.07 4.96
CA LEU A 176 11.96 -4.47 4.62
C LEU A 176 12.66 -5.21 5.76
N PHE A 177 12.39 -6.51 5.87
CA PHE A 177 13.11 -7.51 6.69
C PHE A 177 13.43 -7.11 8.15
N SER A 178 12.64 -6.22 8.74
CA SER A 178 12.93 -5.65 10.07
C SER A 178 11.67 -5.12 10.76
N PRO A 179 11.69 -4.90 12.09
CA PRO A 179 10.57 -4.31 12.79
C PRO A 179 10.50 -2.78 12.69
N VAL A 180 11.16 -2.16 11.69
CA VAL A 180 11.27 -0.69 11.55
C VAL A 180 9.91 0.00 11.47
N GLY A 181 8.87 -0.71 11.03
CA GLY A 181 7.48 -0.24 11.08
C GLY A 181 7.01 0.21 12.46
N LEU A 182 7.51 -0.37 13.57
CA LEU A 182 7.19 0.13 14.91
C LEU A 182 7.80 1.50 15.18
N LYS A 183 9.00 1.77 14.66
CA LYS A 183 9.65 3.08 14.80
C LYS A 183 8.99 4.14 13.92
N GLN A 184 8.56 3.76 12.72
CA GLN A 184 7.73 4.62 11.86
C GLN A 184 6.42 4.99 12.58
N LEU A 185 5.75 4.02 13.21
CA LEU A 185 4.56 4.27 14.02
C LEU A 185 4.83 5.22 15.20
N ASP A 186 5.96 5.09 15.88
CA ASP A 186 6.33 6.02 16.96
C ASP A 186 6.42 7.47 16.42
N ILE A 187 7.15 7.68 15.32
CA ILE A 187 7.34 9.01 14.70
C ILE A 187 6.00 9.62 14.27
N LEU A 188 5.14 8.84 13.62
CA LEU A 188 3.82 9.31 13.19
C LEU A 188 2.93 9.64 14.40
N SER A 189 2.98 8.83 15.45
CA SER A 189 2.23 9.07 16.69
C SER A 189 2.73 10.31 17.45
N GLU A 190 4.04 10.58 17.43
CA GLU A 190 4.64 11.79 18.00
C GLU A 190 4.14 13.08 17.32
N GLU A 191 3.86 13.04 16.01
CA GLU A 191 3.21 14.15 15.29
C GLU A 191 1.68 14.21 15.52
N GLY A 192 1.10 13.22 16.22
CA GLY A 192 -0.33 13.19 16.56
C GLY A 192 -1.21 12.40 15.60
N VAL A 193 -0.63 11.61 14.68
CA VAL A 193 -1.39 10.71 13.80
C VAL A 193 -2.06 9.62 14.63
N ASN A 194 -3.35 9.37 14.39
CA ASN A 194 -4.02 8.21 14.95
C ASN A 194 -3.53 6.94 14.21
N PRO A 195 -2.94 5.94 14.89
CA PRO A 195 -2.45 4.73 14.23
C PRO A 195 -3.51 3.97 13.43
N GLN A 196 -4.80 4.14 13.73
CA GLN A 196 -5.89 3.57 12.92
C GLN A 196 -5.95 4.10 11.47
N ARG A 197 -5.18 5.14 11.15
CA ARG A 197 -5.02 5.70 9.81
C ARG A 197 -3.66 5.36 9.19
N VAL A 198 -2.96 4.37 9.74
CA VAL A 198 -1.64 3.93 9.27
C VAL A 198 -1.67 2.45 8.88
N ILE A 199 -1.12 2.17 7.71
CA ILE A 199 -0.85 0.83 7.19
C ILE A 199 0.66 0.60 7.27
N VAL A 200 1.07 -0.45 7.98
CA VAL A 200 2.47 -0.87 8.02
C VAL A 200 2.70 -1.87 6.88
N GLY A 201 3.37 -1.42 5.82
CA GLY A 201 3.76 -2.22 4.65
C GLY A 201 4.82 -3.27 4.98
N HIS A 202 4.94 -4.29 4.13
CA HIS A 202 5.92 -5.37 4.22
C HIS A 202 5.99 -6.05 5.59
N ALA A 203 4.87 -6.06 6.33
CA ALA A 203 4.86 -6.64 7.67
C ALA A 203 5.11 -8.16 7.63
N HIS A 204 4.85 -8.81 6.49
CA HIS A 204 5.13 -10.23 6.26
C HIS A 204 6.64 -10.57 6.24
N ASP A 205 7.50 -9.62 5.84
CA ASP A 205 8.95 -9.84 5.71
C ASP A 205 9.70 -9.95 7.04
N TYR A 206 9.10 -9.45 8.13
CA TYR A 206 9.56 -9.70 9.49
C TYR A 206 8.59 -10.70 10.16
N PRO A 207 8.79 -12.02 9.98
CA PRO A 207 7.75 -13.03 10.19
C PRO A 207 7.58 -13.46 11.66
N TYR A 208 7.73 -12.50 12.58
CA TYR A 208 7.55 -12.71 14.01
C TYR A 208 6.16 -12.24 14.42
N HIS A 209 5.35 -13.17 14.92
CA HIS A 209 3.97 -12.91 15.30
C HIS A 209 3.83 -11.76 16.30
N GLU A 210 4.78 -11.65 17.25
CA GLU A 210 4.81 -10.60 18.25
C GLU A 210 4.85 -9.21 17.61
N TYR A 211 5.61 -9.03 16.53
CA TYR A 211 5.65 -7.77 15.79
C TYR A 211 4.28 -7.41 15.20
N HIS A 212 3.60 -8.37 14.58
CA HIS A 212 2.27 -8.16 14.02
C HIS A 212 1.24 -7.78 15.10
N ILE A 213 1.29 -8.46 16.25
CA ILE A 213 0.41 -8.15 17.37
C ILE A 213 0.67 -6.77 17.96
N GLU A 214 1.93 -6.34 18.07
CA GLU A 214 2.25 -5.00 18.56
C GLU A 214 1.79 -3.90 17.59
N ILE A 215 1.85 -4.12 16.27
CA ILE A 215 1.24 -3.20 15.28
C ILE A 215 -0.27 -3.09 15.52
N ALA A 216 -0.98 -4.22 15.60
CA ALA A 216 -2.43 -4.22 15.73
C ALA A 216 -2.91 -3.66 17.08
N LYS A 217 -2.21 -3.93 18.18
CA LYS A 217 -2.51 -3.36 19.51
C LYS A 217 -2.40 -1.84 19.53
N ARG A 218 -1.44 -1.28 18.79
CA ARG A 218 -1.31 0.18 18.62
C ARG A 218 -2.44 0.78 17.78
N GLY A 219 -3.15 -0.06 17.01
CA GLY A 219 -4.32 0.30 16.23
C GLY A 219 -4.07 0.36 14.72
N ALA A 220 -2.82 0.18 14.27
CA ALA A 220 -2.44 0.20 12.86
C ALA A 220 -2.83 -1.08 12.12
N PHE A 221 -2.90 -0.99 10.80
CA PHE A 221 -3.13 -2.12 9.92
C PHE A 221 -1.80 -2.83 9.61
N ILE A 222 -1.89 -4.15 9.47
CA ILE A 222 -0.79 -5.05 9.14
C ILE A 222 -0.95 -5.42 7.67
N SER A 223 -0.03 -4.99 6.82
CA SER A 223 -0.03 -5.34 5.40
C SER A 223 0.84 -6.56 5.15
N PHE A 224 0.21 -7.67 4.74
CA PHE A 224 0.89 -8.81 4.15
C PHE A 224 0.78 -8.65 2.63
N ASP A 225 1.66 -7.81 2.10
CA ASP A 225 1.68 -7.36 0.72
C ASP A 225 2.63 -8.16 -0.18
N GLY A 226 3.25 -9.25 0.27
CA GLY A 226 4.05 -10.13 -0.60
C GLY A 226 3.44 -11.52 -0.77
N MET A 227 2.10 -11.60 -0.82
CA MET A 227 1.41 -12.88 -0.94
C MET A 227 1.59 -13.48 -2.35
N GLN A 228 2.15 -14.68 -2.42
CA GLN A 228 2.35 -15.43 -3.66
C GLN A 228 2.36 -16.95 -3.41
N ASP A 229 2.25 -17.76 -4.47
CA ASP A 229 2.29 -19.23 -4.42
C ASP A 229 3.46 -19.89 -5.17
N GLU A 230 4.39 -19.10 -5.70
CA GLU A 230 5.62 -19.56 -6.36
C GLU A 230 6.63 -20.19 -5.38
N ASN A 231 6.63 -19.73 -4.13
CA ASN A 231 7.46 -20.25 -3.05
C ASN A 231 6.61 -20.76 -1.90
N GLN A 232 6.46 -22.09 -1.84
CA GLN A 232 5.64 -22.77 -0.84
C GLN A 232 6.11 -22.57 0.60
N PHE A 233 7.41 -22.37 0.83
CA PHE A 233 7.92 -22.09 2.17
C PHE A 233 7.45 -20.71 2.67
N LEU A 234 7.56 -19.68 1.81
CA LEU A 234 7.10 -18.33 2.14
C LEU A 234 5.57 -18.30 2.32
N LEU A 235 4.82 -18.93 1.41
CA LEU A 235 3.36 -19.02 1.53
C LEU A 235 2.94 -19.68 2.86
N GLN A 236 3.53 -20.82 3.22
CA GLN A 236 3.20 -21.50 4.48
C GLN A 236 3.55 -20.67 5.72
N ARG A 237 4.68 -19.95 5.69
CA ARG A 237 5.09 -19.03 6.75
C ARG A 237 4.06 -17.91 6.94
N ASP A 238 3.62 -17.31 5.85
CA ASP A 238 2.69 -16.18 5.90
C ASP A 238 1.28 -16.64 6.31
N LEU A 239 0.80 -17.79 5.80
CA LEU A 239 -0.44 -18.44 6.25
C LEU A 239 -0.43 -18.75 7.75
N LEU A 240 0.70 -19.25 8.29
CA LEU A 240 0.82 -19.52 9.72
C LEU A 240 0.74 -18.24 10.56
N ASN A 241 1.37 -17.16 10.11
CA ASN A 241 1.31 -15.87 10.81
C ASN A 241 -0.10 -15.24 10.72
N ILE A 242 -0.75 -15.30 9.55
CA ILE A 242 -2.16 -14.90 9.38
C ILE A 242 -3.04 -15.66 10.37
N LYS A 243 -2.89 -16.99 10.45
CA LYS A 243 -3.65 -17.82 11.41
C LYS A 243 -3.46 -17.34 12.85
N LYS A 244 -2.23 -17.07 13.28
CA LYS A 244 -1.94 -16.59 14.63
C LYS A 244 -2.56 -15.21 14.88
N ILE A 245 -2.52 -14.28 13.92
CA ILE A 245 -3.13 -12.95 14.03
C ILE A 245 -4.66 -13.06 14.16
N VAL A 246 -5.29 -13.92 13.37
CA VAL A 246 -6.74 -14.19 13.46
C VAL A 246 -7.09 -14.80 14.81
N GLN A 247 -6.33 -15.80 15.29
CA GLN A 247 -6.53 -16.42 16.61
C GLN A 247 -6.36 -15.45 17.77
N ALA A 248 -5.51 -14.44 17.61
CA ALA A 248 -5.32 -13.36 18.58
C ALA A 248 -6.44 -12.28 18.52
N GLY A 249 -7.42 -12.40 17.61
CA GLY A 249 -8.56 -11.50 17.51
C GLY A 249 -8.36 -10.27 16.62
N PHE A 250 -7.27 -10.21 15.85
CA PHE A 250 -6.89 -9.04 15.05
C PHE A 250 -7.15 -9.20 13.55
N ILE A 251 -8.11 -10.05 13.16
CA ILE A 251 -8.49 -10.22 11.74
C ILE A 251 -8.85 -8.90 11.07
N HIS A 252 -9.48 -7.98 11.80
CA HIS A 252 -9.91 -6.67 11.31
C HIS A 252 -8.76 -5.68 11.06
N LYS A 253 -7.51 -6.08 11.34
CA LYS A 253 -6.29 -5.31 11.07
C LYS A 253 -5.46 -5.87 9.93
N LEU A 254 -5.83 -7.02 9.36
CA LEU A 254 -5.10 -7.64 8.26
C LEU A 254 -5.48 -7.02 6.92
N LEU A 255 -4.48 -6.72 6.10
CA LEU A 255 -4.63 -6.35 4.70
C LEU A 255 -3.69 -7.25 3.88
N LEU A 256 -4.13 -7.67 2.69
CA LEU A 256 -3.35 -8.55 1.82
C LEU A 256 -3.17 -7.92 0.45
N SER A 257 -1.97 -8.06 -0.11
CA SER A 257 -1.62 -7.66 -1.47
C SER A 257 -0.43 -8.50 -1.97
N HIS A 258 0.07 -8.22 -3.17
CA HIS A 258 1.17 -8.97 -3.77
C HIS A 258 2.45 -8.15 -4.00
N ASP A 259 2.35 -6.81 -3.98
CA ASP A 259 3.47 -5.93 -4.27
C ASP A 259 4.09 -6.29 -5.63
N VAL A 260 3.24 -6.33 -6.67
CA VAL A 260 3.74 -6.52 -8.04
C VAL A 260 4.64 -5.33 -8.39
N CYS A 261 5.96 -5.52 -8.32
CA CYS A 261 6.96 -4.47 -8.52
C CYS A 261 8.09 -4.87 -9.50
N VAL A 262 8.05 -6.08 -10.07
CA VAL A 262 9.01 -6.57 -11.09
C VAL A 262 8.32 -7.36 -12.20
N ASN A 263 8.92 -7.38 -13.39
CA ASN A 263 8.34 -8.05 -14.57
C ASN A 263 8.09 -9.55 -14.34
N SER A 264 8.96 -10.23 -13.59
CA SER A 264 8.80 -11.65 -13.27
C SER A 264 7.57 -11.96 -12.42
N HIS A 265 6.94 -10.96 -11.78
CA HIS A 265 5.67 -11.17 -11.08
C HIS A 265 4.48 -11.27 -12.04
N TYR A 266 4.60 -10.82 -13.29
CA TYR A 266 3.51 -10.87 -14.27
C TYR A 266 3.19 -12.29 -14.73
N ILE A 267 1.91 -12.57 -14.96
CA ILE A 267 1.43 -13.87 -15.48
C ILE A 267 2.03 -14.16 -16.84
N MET A 268 2.18 -13.14 -17.70
CA MET A 268 2.82 -13.33 -19.00
C MET A 268 4.30 -13.80 -18.91
N ASN A 269 4.91 -13.64 -17.74
CA ASN A 269 6.26 -14.09 -17.42
C ASN A 269 6.26 -15.24 -16.40
N ASP A 270 5.17 -16.02 -16.36
CA ASP A 270 4.95 -17.17 -15.48
C ASP A 270 4.85 -16.85 -13.97
N GLY A 271 4.69 -15.58 -13.61
CA GLY A 271 4.53 -15.10 -12.24
C GLY A 271 3.12 -15.25 -11.66
N PHE A 272 2.95 -14.82 -10.41
CA PHE A 272 1.68 -14.93 -9.68
C PHE A 272 0.61 -13.90 -10.10
N GLY A 273 1.01 -12.78 -10.69
CA GLY A 273 0.16 -11.69 -11.18
C GLY A 273 -0.62 -10.92 -10.11
N TYR A 274 -1.41 -9.94 -10.54
CA TYR A 274 -2.32 -9.21 -9.64
C TYR A 274 -3.54 -10.04 -9.21
N ASN A 275 -3.71 -11.28 -9.67
CA ASN A 275 -4.92 -12.06 -9.46
C ASN A 275 -4.75 -13.29 -8.55
N PHE A 276 -3.57 -13.57 -8.02
CA PHE A 276 -3.37 -14.72 -7.12
C PHE A 276 -4.35 -14.66 -5.94
N ILE A 277 -4.48 -13.51 -5.29
CA ILE A 277 -5.37 -13.31 -4.14
C ILE A 277 -6.85 -13.54 -4.51
N SER A 278 -7.32 -12.96 -5.61
CA SER A 278 -8.72 -13.06 -6.04
C SER A 278 -9.08 -14.44 -6.62
N SER A 279 -8.10 -15.20 -7.12
CA SER A 279 -8.35 -16.48 -7.81
C SER A 279 -8.01 -17.73 -7.00
N ARG A 280 -6.90 -17.74 -6.24
CA ARG A 280 -6.36 -18.96 -5.62
C ARG A 280 -6.22 -18.87 -4.10
N LEU A 281 -5.91 -17.69 -3.55
CA LEU A 281 -5.54 -17.57 -2.13
C LEU A 281 -6.59 -18.09 -1.15
N TYR A 282 -7.89 -17.94 -1.47
CA TYR A 282 -8.96 -18.43 -0.60
C TYR A 282 -8.83 -19.94 -0.31
N SER A 283 -8.37 -20.76 -1.27
CA SER A 283 -8.17 -22.20 -1.06
C SER A 283 -7.18 -22.46 0.07
N TYR A 284 -6.04 -21.76 0.06
CA TYR A 284 -5.00 -21.87 1.08
C TYR A 284 -5.46 -21.33 2.45
N LEU A 285 -6.18 -20.21 2.47
CA LEU A 285 -6.75 -19.67 3.70
C LEU A 285 -7.79 -20.63 4.31
N ASN A 286 -8.58 -21.30 3.47
CA ASN A 286 -9.57 -22.26 3.91
C ASN A 286 -8.92 -23.51 4.54
N GLU A 287 -7.79 -23.99 4.01
CA GLU A 287 -7.03 -25.10 4.59
C GLU A 287 -6.53 -24.82 6.02
N ILE A 288 -6.21 -23.56 6.33
CA ILE A 288 -5.80 -23.16 7.68
C ILE A 288 -6.97 -22.80 8.61
N GLY A 289 -8.21 -22.83 8.09
CA GLY A 289 -9.47 -22.69 8.84
C GLY A 289 -10.20 -21.37 8.69
N LEU A 290 -9.86 -20.51 7.71
CA LEU A 290 -10.60 -19.28 7.44
C LEU A 290 -11.79 -19.52 6.49
N ASN A 291 -12.95 -18.98 6.82
CA ASN A 291 -14.14 -19.07 5.98
C ASN A 291 -14.26 -17.89 4.99
N LYS A 292 -15.30 -17.91 4.15
CA LYS A 292 -15.54 -16.88 3.13
C LYS A 292 -15.86 -15.52 3.74
N GLU A 293 -16.54 -15.49 4.88
CA GLU A 293 -16.89 -14.26 5.60
C GLU A 293 -15.63 -13.58 6.13
N GLN A 294 -14.68 -14.35 6.66
CA GLN A 294 -13.37 -13.87 7.10
C GLN A 294 -12.52 -13.40 5.92
N PHE A 295 -12.54 -14.12 4.79
CA PHE A 295 -11.87 -13.66 3.58
C PHE A 295 -12.47 -12.35 3.05
N HIS A 296 -13.79 -12.22 3.08
CA HIS A 296 -14.49 -10.97 2.73
C HIS A 296 -14.13 -9.83 3.68
N GLN A 297 -14.04 -10.08 4.99
CA GLN A 297 -13.56 -9.09 5.96
C GLN A 297 -12.17 -8.57 5.56
N ILE A 298 -11.24 -9.47 5.22
CA ILE A 298 -9.85 -9.11 4.90
C ILE A 298 -9.73 -8.35 3.57
N MET A 299 -10.52 -8.74 2.55
CA MET A 299 -10.36 -8.19 1.20
C MET A 299 -11.33 -7.06 0.85
N VAL A 300 -12.35 -6.80 1.68
CA VAL A 300 -13.37 -5.77 1.42
C VAL A 300 -13.51 -4.81 2.60
N GLU A 301 -13.85 -5.34 3.77
CA GLU A 301 -14.17 -4.51 4.93
C GLU A 301 -12.91 -3.82 5.50
N ASN A 302 -11.80 -4.55 5.63
CA ASN A 302 -10.55 -3.99 6.15
C ASN A 302 -9.95 -2.92 5.24
N PRO A 303 -9.82 -3.10 3.91
CA PRO A 303 -9.33 -2.06 3.02
C PRO A 303 -10.25 -0.83 3.02
N ARG A 304 -11.58 -1.02 3.02
CA ARG A 304 -12.54 0.08 3.16
C ARG A 304 -12.28 0.87 4.44
N ASN A 305 -12.15 0.19 5.57
CA ASN A 305 -11.90 0.83 6.87
C ASN A 305 -10.52 1.50 6.92
N ALA A 306 -9.50 0.89 6.33
CA ALA A 306 -8.15 1.44 6.25
C ALA A 306 -8.12 2.73 5.43
N LEU A 307 -8.81 2.78 4.29
CA LEU A 307 -8.83 3.94 3.39
C LEU A 307 -9.76 5.05 3.93
N THR A 308 -10.92 4.70 4.45
CA THR A 308 -11.96 5.68 4.87
C THR A 308 -11.90 6.08 6.33
N GLY A 309 -11.31 5.27 7.21
CA GLY A 309 -11.26 5.54 8.65
C GLY A 309 -12.57 5.25 9.36
N VAL A 310 -13.51 4.60 8.67
CA VAL A 310 -14.75 4.07 9.24
C VAL A 310 -14.40 2.78 10.00
N SER A 311 -14.89 2.65 11.23
CA SER A 311 -14.74 1.48 12.09
C SER A 311 -16.07 0.80 12.31
#